data_AF-A0A8H6MEZ2-F1
#
_entry.id   AF-A0A8H6MEZ2-F1
#
_cell.length_a   1.000
_cell.length_b   1.000
_cell.length_c   1.000
_cell.angle_alpha   90.00
_cell.angle_beta   90.00
_cell.angle_gamma   90.00
#
_symmetry.space_group_name_H-M   'P 1'
#
loop_
_entity.id
_entity.type
_entity.pdbx_description
1 polymer ?
#
loop_
_entity_poly.entity_id
_entity_poly.type
_entity_poly.pdbx_seq_one_letter_code
_entity_poly.pdbx_strand_id
1 'polypeptide(L)'
;RHHVEGETGSKYDFYINRARKPRDTVPSLRIPDSAPPQYEHNSKKMVEIASNYHDRLQDKYHLNATADDQQDADNEVLAHVKTRLTEAQRASFTHKLTRDEVRTALAEVPNGKASGLDGIPVEIWKFLAKEQERLVKKSNDHRAPYDILNILTMVFNEIEQEGVSPESRFTEGW
;
A
#
# COMPACT_ATOMS: atom_id res chain seq x y z
N ARG A 1 -5.55 7.02 -31.11
CA ARG A 1 -5.28 6.70 -29.68
C ARG A 1 -6.19 7.50 -28.75
N HIS A 2 -6.15 8.84 -28.81
CA HIS A 2 -7.00 9.73 -27.99
C HIS A 2 -8.53 9.55 -28.15
N HIS A 3 -9.03 9.23 -29.35
CA HIS A 3 -10.46 9.01 -29.58
C HIS A 3 -10.97 7.71 -28.94
N VAL A 4 -10.23 6.61 -29.10
CA VAL A 4 -10.60 5.29 -28.58
C VAL A 4 -10.57 5.27 -27.05
N GLU A 5 -9.56 5.88 -26.45
CA GLU A 5 -9.43 5.96 -24.98
C GLU A 5 -10.44 6.93 -24.35
N GLY A 6 -11.01 7.87 -25.12
CA GLY A 6 -12.01 8.85 -24.65
C GLY A 6 -13.47 8.39 -24.70
N GLU A 7 -13.77 7.29 -25.39
CA GLU A 7 -15.12 6.68 -25.45
C GLU A 7 -15.19 5.35 -24.67
N THR A 8 -14.05 4.88 -24.17
CA THR A 8 -13.95 3.74 -23.26
C THR A 8 -13.88 4.29 -21.85
N GLY A 9 -14.57 3.70 -20.86
CA GLY A 9 -14.49 4.08 -19.42
C GLY A 9 -13.10 3.88 -18.80
N SER A 10 -12.10 4.54 -19.38
CA SER A 10 -10.68 4.45 -19.10
C SER A 10 -10.26 5.62 -18.24
N LYS A 11 -9.05 5.54 -17.63
CA LYS A 11 -8.49 6.65 -16.85
C LYS A 11 -8.45 7.97 -17.64
N TYR A 12 -8.28 7.90 -18.97
CA TYR A 12 -8.25 9.06 -19.85
C TYR A 12 -9.63 9.71 -20.01
N ASP A 13 -10.67 8.91 -20.25
CA ASP A 13 -12.07 9.34 -20.31
C ASP A 13 -12.50 10.02 -19.00
N PHE A 14 -12.24 9.37 -17.86
CA PHE A 14 -12.48 9.98 -16.55
C PHE A 14 -11.71 11.27 -16.33
N TYR A 15 -10.48 11.41 -16.83
CA TYR A 15 -9.68 12.63 -16.64
C TYR A 15 -10.21 13.82 -17.45
N ILE A 16 -10.76 13.58 -18.64
CA ILE A 16 -11.34 14.61 -19.51
C ILE A 16 -12.73 15.01 -19.02
N ASN A 17 -13.55 14.03 -18.63
CA ASN A 17 -14.95 14.26 -18.24
C ASN A 17 -15.11 14.64 -16.76
N ARG A 18 -14.06 14.53 -15.95
CA ARG A 18 -14.10 15.01 -14.56
C ARG A 18 -14.23 16.52 -14.53
N ALA A 19 -15.41 16.99 -14.12
CA ALA A 19 -15.67 18.39 -13.84
C ALA A 19 -14.57 18.94 -12.91
N ARG A 20 -13.80 19.91 -13.43
CA ARG A 20 -12.78 20.62 -12.66
C ARG A 20 -13.47 21.67 -11.81
N LYS A 21 -13.96 21.26 -10.63
CA LYS A 21 -14.46 22.22 -9.64
C LYS A 21 -13.32 23.19 -9.31
N PRO A 22 -13.59 24.51 -9.24
CA PRO A 22 -12.64 25.45 -8.64
C PRO A 22 -12.20 24.90 -7.28
N ARG A 23 -10.92 25.08 -6.95
CA ARG A 23 -10.43 24.65 -5.63
C ARG A 23 -11.18 25.46 -4.56
N ASP A 24 -11.80 24.78 -3.61
CA ASP A 24 -12.34 25.43 -2.43
C ASP A 24 -11.18 26.13 -1.71
N THR A 25 -11.28 27.46 -1.60
CA THR A 25 -10.25 28.28 -0.98
C THR A 25 -10.70 28.58 0.44
N VAL A 26 -9.95 28.11 1.43
CA VAL A 26 -10.18 28.44 2.84
C VAL A 26 -9.55 29.82 3.10
N PRO A 27 -10.34 30.88 3.35
CA PRO A 27 -9.82 32.25 3.43
C PRO A 27 -9.10 32.56 4.74
N SER A 28 -9.40 31.82 5.80
CA SER A 28 -8.75 31.94 7.10
C SER A 28 -9.01 30.69 7.96
N LEU A 29 -8.14 30.45 8.93
CA LEU A 29 -8.30 29.41 9.93
C LEU A 29 -8.40 30.06 11.31
N ARG A 30 -9.36 29.62 12.12
CA ARG A 30 -9.46 30.06 13.52
C ARG A 30 -8.30 29.46 14.31
N ILE A 31 -7.63 30.30 15.10
CA ILE A 31 -6.59 29.86 16.02
C ILE A 31 -7.26 29.14 17.21
N PRO A 32 -6.94 27.86 17.49
CA PRO A 32 -7.47 27.12 18.63
C PRO A 32 -7.23 27.89 19.95
N ASP A 33 -8.19 27.80 20.87
CA ASP A 33 -8.10 28.34 22.24
C ASP A 33 -7.84 29.86 22.37
N SER A 34 -8.04 30.62 21.28
CA SER A 34 -7.94 32.09 21.31
C SER A 34 -9.20 32.74 21.90
N ALA A 35 -9.01 33.60 22.91
CA ALA A 35 -10.04 34.44 23.52
C ALA A 35 -9.55 35.90 23.62
N PRO A 36 -10.09 36.85 22.83
CA PRO A 36 -11.16 36.69 21.84
C PRO A 36 -10.74 35.83 20.63
N PRO A 37 -11.69 35.28 19.83
CA PRO A 37 -11.38 34.47 18.66
C PRO A 37 -10.49 35.20 17.66
N GLN A 38 -9.33 34.64 17.37
CA GLN A 38 -8.38 35.15 16.37
C GLN A 38 -8.34 34.23 15.15
N TYR A 39 -8.00 34.81 13.99
CA TYR A 39 -7.96 34.12 12.71
C TYR A 39 -6.61 34.36 12.03
N GLU A 40 -6.07 33.32 11.42
CA GLU A 40 -4.86 33.36 10.60
C GLU A 40 -5.24 33.27 9.12
N HIS A 41 -4.60 34.10 8.30
CA HIS A 41 -4.87 34.24 6.87
C HIS A 41 -3.68 33.77 6.01
N ASN A 42 -2.51 33.62 6.62
CA ASN A 42 -1.32 33.11 5.95
C ASN A 42 -1.41 31.59 5.81
N SER A 43 -1.48 31.11 4.57
CA SER A 43 -1.65 29.68 4.27
C SER A 43 -0.59 28.78 4.90
N LYS A 44 0.68 29.22 5.01
CA LYS A 44 1.74 28.42 5.65
C LYS A 44 1.47 28.22 7.14
N LYS A 45 1.05 29.29 7.82
CA LYS A 45 0.69 29.24 9.25
C LYS A 45 -0.61 28.51 9.49
N MET A 46 -1.58 28.63 8.59
CA MET A 46 -2.83 27.85 8.65
C MET A 46 -2.53 26.34 8.59
N VAL A 47 -1.61 25.92 7.71
CA VAL A 47 -1.19 24.51 7.64
C VAL A 47 -0.53 24.07 8.94
N GLU A 48 0.36 24.88 9.50
CA GLU A 48 1.03 24.58 10.77
C GLU A 48 0.01 24.45 11.93
N ILE A 49 -0.95 25.38 12.03
CA ILE A 49 -2.02 25.33 13.04
C ILE A 49 -2.88 24.08 12.86
N ALA A 50 -3.27 23.74 11.62
CA ALA A 50 -4.07 22.56 11.33
C ALA A 50 -3.31 21.27 11.63
N SER A 51 -2.03 21.18 11.25
CA SER A 51 -1.17 20.04 11.57
C SER A 51 -1.09 19.84 13.08
N ASN A 52 -0.68 20.88 13.82
CA ASN A 52 -0.56 20.82 15.27
C ASN A 52 -1.88 20.45 15.96
N TYR A 53 -3.01 20.94 15.45
CA TYR A 53 -4.32 20.56 15.98
C TYR A 53 -4.61 19.07 15.77
N HIS A 54 -4.36 18.54 14.56
CA HIS A 54 -4.58 17.13 14.26
C HIS A 54 -3.58 16.22 14.98
N ASP A 55 -2.32 16.60 15.09
CA ASP A 55 -1.30 15.85 15.83
C ASP A 55 -1.70 15.71 17.31
N ARG A 56 -2.09 16.82 17.95
CA ARG A 56 -2.62 16.79 19.31
C ARG A 56 -3.92 16.02 19.44
N LEU A 57 -4.75 15.99 18.40
CA LEU A 57 -5.98 15.20 18.39
C LEU A 57 -5.64 13.71 18.34
N GLN A 58 -4.65 13.32 17.54
CA GLN A 58 -4.13 11.95 17.53
C GLN A 58 -3.54 11.60 18.90
N ASP A 59 -2.72 12.47 19.50
CA ASP A 59 -2.17 12.25 20.86
C ASP A 59 -3.26 12.15 21.93
N LYS A 60 -4.37 12.87 21.79
CA LYS A 60 -5.50 12.83 22.73
C LYS A 60 -6.29 11.52 22.65
N TYR A 61 -6.30 10.88 21.48
CA TYR A 61 -6.97 9.59 21.25
C TYR A 61 -6.01 8.40 21.17
N HIS A 62 -4.70 8.64 21.14
CA HIS A 62 -3.71 7.73 21.66
C HIS A 62 -4.00 7.63 23.15
N LEU A 63 -4.93 6.74 23.47
CA LEU A 63 -4.98 6.09 24.76
C LEU A 63 -3.51 5.79 25.09
N ASN A 64 -3.04 6.21 26.26
CA ASN A 64 -1.81 5.69 26.85
C ASN A 64 -2.03 4.20 27.17
N ALA A 65 -2.47 3.44 26.16
CA ALA A 65 -2.73 2.04 26.17
C ALA A 65 -1.35 1.44 26.36
N THR A 66 -1.17 0.88 27.54
CA THR A 66 -0.05 0.00 27.80
C THR A 66 -0.12 -1.17 26.80
N ALA A 67 0.99 -1.88 26.64
CA ALA A 67 0.98 -3.10 25.82
C ALA A 67 -0.12 -4.08 26.28
N ASP A 68 -0.45 -4.08 27.58
CA ASP A 68 -1.52 -4.87 28.16
C ASP A 68 -2.91 -4.40 27.70
N ASP A 69 -3.18 -3.09 27.71
CA ASP A 69 -4.46 -2.54 27.22
C ASP A 69 -4.68 -2.86 25.73
N GLN A 70 -3.61 -2.85 24.93
CA GLN A 70 -3.67 -3.20 23.52
C GLN A 70 -3.91 -4.70 23.33
N GLN A 71 -3.26 -5.54 24.13
CA GLN A 71 -3.47 -6.98 24.11
C GLN A 71 -4.90 -7.37 24.51
N ASP A 72 -5.48 -6.68 25.49
CA ASP A 72 -6.86 -6.88 25.92
C ASP A 72 -7.87 -6.46 24.85
N ALA A 73 -7.64 -5.32 24.19
CA ALA A 73 -8.45 -4.88 23.06
C ALA A 73 -8.37 -5.86 21.87
N ASP A 74 -7.17 -6.36 21.56
CA ASP A 74 -6.98 -7.38 20.52
C ASP A 74 -7.74 -8.66 20.87
N ASN A 75 -7.66 -9.12 22.12
CA ASN A 75 -8.38 -10.29 22.60
C ASN A 75 -9.90 -10.11 22.51
N GLU A 76 -10.41 -8.93 22.88
CA GLU A 76 -11.82 -8.59 22.76
C GLU A 76 -12.29 -8.66 21.30
N VAL A 77 -11.54 -8.05 20.37
CA VAL A 77 -11.86 -8.09 18.94
C VAL A 77 -11.79 -9.52 18.40
N LEU A 78 -10.75 -10.27 18.75
CA LEU A 78 -10.56 -11.66 18.32
C LEU A 78 -11.64 -12.61 18.88
N ALA A 79 -12.21 -12.32 20.04
CA ALA A 79 -13.33 -13.08 20.60
C ALA A 79 -14.60 -12.99 19.74
N HIS A 80 -14.78 -11.89 19.00
CA HIS A 80 -15.90 -11.72 18.08
C HIS A 80 -15.72 -12.46 16.75
N VAL A 81 -14.50 -12.89 16.42
CA VAL A 81 -14.19 -13.66 15.20
C VAL A 81 -14.57 -15.13 15.39
N LYS A 82 -15.84 -15.45 15.08
CA LYS A 82 -16.40 -16.81 15.21
C LYS A 82 -16.00 -17.75 14.07
N THR A 83 -15.71 -17.20 12.89
CA THR A 83 -15.37 -17.99 11.71
C THR A 83 -13.92 -18.44 11.80
N ARG A 84 -13.69 -19.75 11.74
CA ARG A 84 -12.36 -20.36 11.67
C ARG A 84 -12.19 -21.06 10.33
N LEU A 85 -10.94 -21.13 9.85
CA LEU A 85 -10.60 -21.93 8.69
C LEU A 85 -10.93 -23.40 8.97
N THR A 86 -11.57 -24.05 8.00
CA THR A 86 -11.72 -25.51 7.99
C THR A 86 -10.35 -26.17 7.87
N GLU A 87 -10.24 -27.44 8.26
CA GLU A 87 -8.98 -28.18 8.17
C GLU A 87 -8.44 -28.22 6.73
N ALA A 88 -9.33 -28.38 5.74
CA ALA A 88 -8.96 -28.33 4.33
C ALA A 88 -8.37 -26.98 3.91
N GLN A 89 -8.93 -25.87 4.40
CA GLN A 89 -8.37 -24.53 4.15
C GLN A 89 -7.05 -24.33 4.89
N ARG A 90 -6.93 -24.81 6.13
CA ARG A 90 -5.69 -24.73 6.90
C ARG A 90 -4.55 -25.48 6.19
N ALA A 91 -4.85 -26.65 5.64
CA ALA A 91 -3.90 -27.40 4.84
C ALA A 91 -3.42 -26.59 3.62
N SER A 92 -4.31 -25.85 2.93
CA SER A 92 -3.88 -25.01 1.80
C SER A 92 -2.95 -23.86 2.21
N PHE A 93 -3.05 -23.34 3.44
CA PHE A 93 -2.14 -22.32 3.98
C PHE A 93 -0.81 -22.90 4.50
N THR A 94 -0.62 -24.22 4.47
CA THR A 94 0.63 -24.85 4.93
C THR A 94 1.66 -24.97 3.81
N HIS A 95 1.24 -24.76 2.56
CA HIS A 95 2.12 -24.89 1.40
C HIS A 95 2.90 -23.60 1.15
N LYS A 96 4.20 -23.75 0.87
CA LYS A 96 5.07 -22.65 0.45
C LYS A 96 4.59 -22.09 -0.88
N LEU A 97 4.75 -20.78 -1.05
CA LEU A 97 4.49 -20.08 -2.30
C LEU A 97 5.30 -20.70 -3.43
N THR A 98 4.61 -20.99 -4.52
CA THR A 98 5.19 -21.50 -5.77
C THR A 98 5.52 -20.35 -6.71
N ARG A 99 6.46 -20.63 -7.63
CA ARG A 99 6.86 -19.68 -8.68
C ARG A 99 5.69 -19.23 -9.56
N ASP A 100 4.75 -20.13 -9.85
CA ASP A 100 3.60 -19.83 -10.70
C ASP A 100 2.54 -19.00 -9.97
N GLU A 101 2.38 -19.16 -8.66
CA GLU A 101 1.56 -18.27 -7.84
C GLU A 101 2.13 -16.85 -7.81
N VAL A 102 3.43 -16.70 -7.60
CA VAL A 102 4.10 -15.39 -7.65
C VAL A 102 3.96 -14.75 -9.03
N ARG A 103 4.08 -15.54 -10.11
CA ARG A 103 3.86 -15.07 -11.48
C ARG A 103 2.43 -14.57 -11.68
N THR A 104 1.44 -15.34 -11.22
CA THR A 104 0.01 -15.01 -11.36
C THR A 104 -0.32 -13.75 -10.57
N ALA A 105 0.09 -13.71 -9.31
CA ALA A 105 -0.07 -12.54 -8.46
C ALA A 105 0.55 -11.29 -9.11
N LEU A 106 1.80 -11.38 -9.57
CA LEU A 106 2.48 -10.27 -10.23
C LEU A 106 1.74 -9.80 -11.49
N ALA A 107 1.16 -10.71 -12.28
CA ALA A 107 0.38 -10.35 -13.46
C ALA A 107 -0.91 -9.60 -13.10
N GLU A 108 -1.58 -10.01 -12.02
CA GLU A 108 -2.85 -9.47 -11.54
C GLU A 108 -2.74 -8.11 -10.85
N VAL A 109 -1.58 -7.76 -10.27
CA VAL A 109 -1.42 -6.45 -9.63
C VAL A 109 -1.72 -5.32 -10.63
N PRO A 110 -2.66 -4.41 -10.37
CA PRO A 110 -3.00 -3.36 -11.33
C PRO A 110 -1.85 -2.36 -11.53
N ASN A 111 -1.68 -1.90 -12.77
CA ASN A 111 -0.73 -0.83 -13.11
C ASN A 111 -1.20 0.53 -12.58
N GLY A 112 -0.25 1.43 -12.34
CA GLY A 112 -0.51 2.81 -11.94
C GLY A 112 -0.94 2.98 -10.48
N LYS A 113 -0.65 1.97 -9.64
CA LYS A 113 -0.72 2.09 -8.18
C LYS A 113 0.48 2.89 -7.67
N ALA A 114 0.33 3.51 -6.50
CA ALA A 114 1.43 4.20 -5.85
C ALA A 114 2.54 3.19 -5.54
N SER A 115 3.79 3.56 -5.83
CA SER A 115 4.95 2.77 -5.41
C SER A 115 5.04 2.71 -3.88
N GLY A 116 5.67 1.67 -3.36
CA GLY A 116 6.01 1.58 -1.94
C GLY A 116 7.05 2.61 -1.53
N LEU A 117 7.55 2.49 -0.29
CA LEU A 117 8.60 3.37 0.26
C LEU A 117 9.91 3.33 -0.54
N ASP A 118 10.17 2.24 -1.27
CA ASP A 118 11.30 2.09 -2.17
C ASP A 118 11.18 2.93 -3.46
N GLY A 119 9.99 3.48 -3.73
CA GLY A 119 9.69 4.23 -4.94
C GLY A 119 9.63 3.38 -6.21
N ILE A 120 9.73 2.04 -6.11
CA ILE A 120 9.79 1.14 -7.27
C ILE A 120 8.36 0.82 -7.72
N PRO A 121 7.93 1.27 -8.92
CA PRO A 121 6.61 0.94 -9.43
C PRO A 121 6.50 -0.53 -9.84
N VAL A 122 5.30 -1.12 -9.70
CA VAL A 122 5.05 -2.53 -10.02
C VAL A 122 5.35 -2.90 -11.48
N GLU A 123 5.26 -1.92 -12.37
CA GLU A 123 5.58 -2.05 -13.78
C GLU A 123 7.03 -2.50 -14.01
N ILE A 124 7.97 -2.14 -13.13
CA ILE A 124 9.36 -2.61 -13.22
C ILE A 124 9.42 -4.12 -12.98
N TRP A 125 8.75 -4.62 -11.94
CA TRP A 125 8.72 -6.05 -11.63
C TRP A 125 8.05 -6.86 -12.76
N LYS A 126 6.92 -6.37 -13.27
CA LYS A 126 6.25 -6.97 -14.44
C LYS A 126 7.13 -6.98 -15.68
N PHE A 127 7.86 -5.89 -15.92
CA PHE A 127 8.79 -5.77 -17.04
C PHE A 127 9.92 -6.79 -16.94
N LEU A 128 10.56 -6.92 -15.78
CA LEU A 128 11.64 -7.89 -15.54
C LEU A 128 11.16 -9.34 -15.74
N ALA A 129 9.98 -9.68 -15.23
CA ALA A 129 9.41 -11.02 -15.40
C ALA A 129 9.15 -11.34 -16.88
N LYS A 130 8.58 -10.38 -17.62
CA LYS A 130 8.33 -10.54 -19.06
C LYS A 130 9.61 -10.63 -19.88
N GLU A 131 10.62 -9.84 -19.52
CA GLU A 131 11.92 -9.85 -20.21
C GLU A 131 12.67 -11.15 -19.97
N GLN A 132 12.64 -11.69 -18.74
CA GLN A 132 13.15 -13.03 -18.44
C GLN A 132 12.51 -14.09 -19.34
N GLU A 133 11.17 -14.12 -19.43
CA GLU A 133 10.46 -15.07 -20.30
C GLU A 133 10.89 -14.97 -21.77
N ARG A 134 11.11 -13.74 -22.25
CA ARG A 134 11.59 -13.47 -23.61
C ARG A 134 13.01 -14.01 -23.81
N LEU A 135 13.90 -13.82 -22.83
CA LEU A 135 15.27 -14.31 -22.89
C LEU A 135 15.32 -15.85 -22.89
N VAL A 136 14.56 -16.52 -22.02
CA VAL A 136 14.45 -17.99 -21.98
C VAL A 136 13.91 -18.56 -23.30
N LYS A 137 12.97 -17.86 -23.97
CA LYS A 137 12.47 -18.30 -25.28
C LYS A 137 13.47 -18.13 -26.42
N LYS A 138 14.34 -17.12 -26.33
CA LYS A 138 15.31 -16.78 -27.39
C LYS A 138 16.61 -17.56 -27.27
N SER A 139 17.04 -17.78 -26.04
CA SER A 139 18.17 -18.60 -25.67
C SER A 139 17.64 -20.03 -25.48
N ASN A 140 17.88 -20.94 -26.43
CA ASN A 140 17.63 -22.38 -26.18
C ASN A 140 18.38 -22.92 -24.94
N ASP A 141 19.28 -22.13 -24.36
CA ASP A 141 19.88 -22.33 -23.07
C ASP A 141 18.99 -21.72 -21.97
N HIS A 142 18.55 -22.54 -21.02
CA HIS A 142 17.59 -22.21 -19.94
C HIS A 142 18.17 -21.26 -18.87
N ARG A 143 19.25 -20.54 -19.19
CA ARG A 143 19.97 -19.66 -18.27
C ARG A 143 19.77 -18.20 -18.68
N ALA A 144 18.63 -17.64 -18.29
CA ALA A 144 18.52 -16.19 -18.21
C ALA A 144 19.56 -15.67 -17.20
N PRO A 145 20.16 -14.48 -17.43
CA PRO A 145 21.15 -13.92 -16.50
C PRO A 145 20.56 -13.63 -15.11
N TYR A 146 19.23 -13.58 -14.98
CA TYR A 146 18.50 -13.43 -13.74
C TYR A 146 17.14 -14.14 -13.83
N ASP A 147 16.62 -14.61 -12.68
CA ASP A 147 15.29 -15.21 -12.55
C ASP A 147 14.52 -14.47 -11.45
N ILE A 148 13.82 -13.40 -11.85
CA ILE A 148 13.16 -12.53 -10.88
C ILE A 148 12.01 -13.25 -10.15
N LEU A 149 11.31 -14.15 -10.84
CA LEU A 149 10.21 -14.90 -10.25
C LEU A 149 10.72 -15.84 -9.15
N ASN A 150 11.83 -16.54 -9.38
CA ASN A 150 12.44 -17.37 -8.34
C ASN A 150 12.99 -16.54 -7.18
N ILE A 151 13.64 -15.41 -7.45
CA ILE A 151 14.15 -14.52 -6.39
C ILE A 151 13.00 -14.05 -5.48
N LEU A 152 11.90 -13.55 -6.07
CA LEU A 152 10.72 -13.13 -5.31
C LEU A 152 10.11 -14.30 -4.51
N THR A 153 10.00 -15.47 -5.13
CA THR A 153 9.48 -16.69 -4.47
C THR A 153 10.34 -17.09 -3.26
N MET A 154 11.67 -17.01 -3.39
CA MET A 154 12.59 -17.32 -2.28
C MET A 154 12.41 -16.31 -1.14
N VAL A 155 12.42 -15.01 -1.45
CA VAL A 155 12.30 -13.95 -0.44
C VAL A 155 10.96 -14.05 0.32
N PHE A 156 9.84 -14.26 -0.37
CA PHE A 156 8.55 -14.37 0.31
C PHE A 156 8.46 -15.60 1.20
N ASN A 157 8.97 -16.75 0.75
CA ASN A 157 9.00 -17.96 1.56
C ASN A 157 9.96 -17.85 2.75
N GLU A 158 11.04 -17.09 2.63
CA GLU A 158 11.98 -16.81 3.73
C GLU A 158 11.31 -15.92 4.78
N ILE A 159 10.64 -14.84 4.35
CA ILE A 159 9.86 -13.96 5.25
C ILE A 159 8.76 -14.75 5.97
N GLU A 160 8.10 -15.68 5.28
CA GLU A 160 7.06 -16.52 5.89
C GLU A 160 7.62 -17.47 6.97
N GLN A 161 8.85 -17.98 6.79
CA GLN A 161 9.47 -18.92 7.72
C GLN A 161 10.18 -18.24 8.89
N GLU A 162 10.98 -17.22 8.61
CA GLU A 162 11.88 -16.57 9.58
C GLU A 162 11.33 -15.23 10.09
N GLY A 163 10.25 -14.73 9.49
CA GLY A 163 9.72 -13.40 9.76
C GLY A 163 10.50 -12.30 9.05
N VAL A 164 10.13 -11.05 9.36
CA VAL A 164 10.81 -9.87 8.84
C VAL A 164 11.93 -9.47 9.80
N SER A 165 13.13 -9.19 9.27
CA SER A 165 14.24 -8.68 10.09
C SER A 165 13.83 -7.38 10.82
N PRO A 166 14.16 -7.21 12.11
CA PRO A 166 13.87 -5.97 12.85
C PRO A 166 14.49 -4.70 12.24
N GLU A 167 15.56 -4.85 11.46
CA GLU A 167 16.22 -3.72 10.77
C GLU A 167 15.59 -3.40 9.40
N SER A 168 14.65 -4.24 8.93
CA SER A 168 14.01 -4.08 7.65
C SER A 168 12.82 -3.14 7.74
N ARG A 169 12.74 -2.19 6.81
CA ARG A 169 11.59 -1.27 6.65
C ARG A 169 10.46 -1.89 5.81
N PHE A 170 10.46 -3.21 5.62
CA PHE A 170 9.52 -3.92 4.76
C PHE A 170 8.05 -3.71 5.16
N THR A 171 7.77 -3.60 6.46
CA THR A 171 6.40 -3.43 7.00
C THR A 171 5.98 -1.98 7.17
N GLU A 172 6.86 -0.99 6.99
CA GLU A 172 6.56 0.43 7.26
C GLU A 172 5.65 1.09 6.20
N GLY A 173 5.27 0.36 5.15
CA GLY A 173 4.47 0.86 4.02
C GLY A 173 3.03 0.34 3.94
N TRP A 174 2.52 -0.31 4.99
CA TRP A 174 1.15 -0.83 5.09
C TRP A 174 0.30 -0.01 6.05
#